data_AF-A0A182K7Y1-F1
#
_entry.id   AF-A0A182K7Y1-F1
#
_cell.length_a   1.000
_cell.length_b   1.000
_cell.length_c   1.000
_cell.angle_alpha   90.00
_cell.angle_beta   90.00
_cell.angle_gamma   90.00
#
_symmetry.space_group_name_H-M   'P 1'
#
loop_
_entity.id
_entity.type
_entity.pdbx_description
1 polymer ?
#
loop_
_entity_poly.entity_id
_entity_poly.type
_entity_poly.pdbx_seq_one_letter_code
_entity_poly.pdbx_strand_id
1 'polypeptide(L)'
;MDQAQALRTQIQKEIEEKAKVCSNTQYECTLPRVDSYAYCFRHILQDPNAPYKQCEYEFSNGRRCLEPSPKYDAKKDYGSNYCFEHSRQTQLIKTKSTIGKLVPVETTETLLHSLAHHVKVDKVKQHYMGNSTPLKITVHEDDDDTDVDVVTPSVDPFG
;
A
#
# COMPACT_ATOMS: atom_id res chain seq x y z
N MET A 1 -27.49 -29.88 -17.74
CA MET A 1 -26.55 -30.48 -16.77
C MET A 1 -25.11 -30.53 -17.29
N ASP A 2 -24.89 -30.52 -18.61
CA ASP A 2 -23.56 -30.67 -19.22
C ASP A 2 -22.59 -29.50 -18.97
N GLN A 3 -23.08 -28.25 -19.02
CA GLN A 3 -22.25 -27.05 -18.84
C GLN A 3 -21.60 -26.95 -17.45
N ALA A 4 -22.31 -27.37 -16.40
CA ALA A 4 -21.78 -27.34 -15.04
C ALA A 4 -20.64 -28.35 -14.84
N GLN A 5 -20.71 -29.50 -15.51
CA GLN A 5 -19.67 -30.51 -15.47
C GLN A 5 -18.45 -30.10 -16.29
N ALA A 6 -18.66 -29.51 -17.47
CA ALA A 6 -17.57 -28.92 -18.26
C ALA A 6 -16.80 -27.85 -17.47
N LEU A 7 -17.51 -26.96 -16.77
CA LEU A 7 -16.88 -25.93 -15.92
C LEU A 7 -16.04 -26.55 -14.78
N ARG A 8 -16.55 -27.60 -14.11
CA ARG A 8 -15.82 -28.31 -13.05
C ARG A 8 -14.52 -28.93 -13.58
N THR A 9 -14.58 -29.59 -14.73
CA THR A 9 -13.40 -30.19 -15.38
C THR A 9 -12.38 -29.13 -15.78
N GLN A 10 -12.84 -28.00 -16.33
CA GLN A 10 -11.97 -26.88 -16.70
C GLN A 10 -11.25 -26.30 -15.47
N ILE A 11 -11.98 -26.06 -14.37
CA ILE A 11 -11.40 -25.56 -13.11
C ILE A 11 -10.39 -26.56 -12.55
N GLN A 12 -10.72 -27.85 -12.54
CA GLN A 12 -9.82 -28.89 -12.03
C GLN A 12 -8.50 -28.92 -12.81
N LYS A 13 -8.58 -28.82 -14.13
CA LYS A 13 -7.39 -28.77 -15.00
C LYS A 13 -6.54 -27.54 -14.72
N GLU A 14 -7.17 -26.37 -14.58
CA GLU A 14 -6.45 -25.13 -14.26
C GLU A 14 -5.75 -25.19 -12.90
N ILE A 15 -6.41 -25.79 -11.89
CA ILE A 15 -5.82 -26.01 -10.57
C ILE A 15 -4.59 -26.92 -10.70
N GLU A 16 -4.69 -28.05 -11.40
CA GLU A 16 -3.57 -28.98 -11.57
C GLU A 16 -2.40 -28.36 -12.34
N GLU A 17 -2.69 -27.53 -13.35
CA GLU A 17 -1.67 -26.80 -14.10
C GLU A 17 -0.93 -25.76 -13.25
N LYS A 18 -1.65 -25.03 -12.38
CA LYS A 18 -1.11 -23.99 -11.48
C LYS A 18 -0.51 -24.55 -10.19
N ALA A 19 -0.93 -25.72 -9.73
CA ALA A 19 -0.50 -26.34 -8.46
C ALA A 19 0.83 -27.11 -8.59
N LYS A 20 1.54 -27.01 -9.71
CA LYS A 20 2.82 -27.69 -9.90
C LYS A 20 3.85 -27.19 -8.88
N VAL A 21 4.48 -28.12 -8.18
CA VAL A 21 5.49 -27.86 -7.14
C VAL A 21 6.87 -27.64 -7.72
N CYS A 22 7.68 -26.82 -7.06
CA CYS A 22 9.04 -26.44 -7.45
C CYS A 22 9.97 -27.64 -7.73
N SER A 23 10.71 -27.59 -8.85
CA SER A 23 11.71 -28.59 -9.25
C SER A 23 13.09 -28.40 -8.60
N ASN A 24 13.14 -27.98 -7.34
CA ASN A 24 14.43 -27.78 -6.66
C ASN A 24 15.16 -29.13 -6.50
N THR A 25 16.46 -29.16 -6.83
CA THR A 25 17.24 -30.41 -6.84
C THR A 25 17.92 -30.73 -5.51
N GLN A 26 18.05 -29.74 -4.62
CA GLN A 26 18.74 -29.91 -3.33
C GLN A 26 17.87 -30.59 -2.27
N TYR A 27 16.56 -30.32 -2.30
CA TYR A 27 15.57 -30.88 -1.38
C TYR A 27 14.17 -30.68 -1.95
N GLU A 28 13.21 -31.49 -1.48
CA GLU A 28 11.82 -31.40 -1.89
C GLU A 28 11.20 -30.05 -1.47
N CYS A 29 10.81 -29.23 -2.46
CA CYS A 29 10.21 -27.94 -2.23
C CYS A 29 8.72 -28.00 -2.57
N THR A 30 7.87 -27.74 -1.56
CA THR A 30 6.41 -27.78 -1.69
C THR A 30 5.79 -26.48 -2.21
N LEU A 31 6.62 -25.45 -2.45
CA LEU A 31 6.14 -24.16 -2.96
C LEU A 31 5.73 -24.27 -4.43
N PRO A 32 4.66 -23.57 -4.85
CA PRO A 32 4.21 -23.56 -6.22
C PRO A 32 5.26 -22.93 -7.14
N ARG A 33 5.34 -23.41 -8.38
CA ARG A 33 6.18 -22.83 -9.43
C ARG A 33 5.68 -21.44 -9.80
N VAL A 34 6.61 -20.59 -10.23
CA VAL A 34 6.27 -19.36 -10.94
C VAL A 34 5.72 -19.73 -12.31
N ASP A 35 4.69 -19.03 -12.77
CA ASP A 35 4.08 -19.26 -14.08
C ASP A 35 5.16 -19.36 -15.17
N SER A 36 5.07 -20.37 -16.04
CA SER A 36 6.01 -20.71 -17.11
C SER A 36 7.44 -21.16 -16.70
N TYR A 37 7.74 -21.27 -15.40
CA TYR A 37 9.05 -21.73 -14.90
C TYR A 37 8.95 -23.05 -14.12
N ALA A 38 10.10 -23.72 -13.96
CA ALA A 38 10.19 -24.97 -13.21
C ALA A 38 10.35 -24.77 -11.69
N TYR A 39 10.59 -23.54 -11.24
CA TYR A 39 10.97 -23.23 -9.86
C TYR A 39 9.97 -22.27 -9.21
N CYS A 40 9.85 -22.34 -7.88
CA CYS A 40 9.11 -21.33 -7.11
C CYS A 40 9.89 -20.01 -7.07
N PHE A 41 9.25 -18.94 -6.60
CA PHE A 41 9.88 -17.63 -6.52
C PHE A 41 11.21 -17.65 -5.75
N ARG A 42 11.29 -18.39 -4.64
CA ARG A 42 12.51 -18.52 -3.83
C ARG A 42 13.70 -19.16 -4.59
N HIS A 43 13.39 -20.08 -5.50
CA HIS A 43 14.38 -20.84 -6.27
C HIS A 43 14.49 -20.38 -7.72
N ILE A 44 13.80 -19.31 -8.11
CA ILE A 44 13.78 -18.85 -9.51
C ILE A 44 15.17 -18.49 -10.04
N LEU A 45 16.11 -18.15 -9.16
CA LEU A 45 17.51 -17.88 -9.49
C LEU A 45 18.31 -19.13 -9.92
N GLN A 46 17.76 -20.33 -9.74
CA GLN A 46 18.35 -21.57 -10.26
C GLN A 46 18.11 -21.73 -11.76
N ASP A 47 17.12 -21.02 -12.32
CA ASP A 47 16.84 -21.03 -13.75
C ASP A 47 17.61 -19.91 -14.47
N PRO A 48 18.62 -20.23 -15.31
CA PRO A 48 19.38 -19.22 -16.03
C PRO A 48 18.54 -18.50 -17.11
N ASN A 49 17.41 -19.08 -17.53
CA ASN A 49 16.51 -18.48 -18.52
C ASN A 49 15.45 -17.58 -17.90
N ALA A 50 15.30 -17.62 -16.57
CA ALA A 50 14.35 -16.76 -15.89
C ALA A 50 14.83 -15.29 -15.91
N PRO A 51 13.93 -14.31 -16.12
CA PRO A 51 14.25 -12.88 -16.16
C PRO A 51 14.44 -12.33 -14.73
N TYR A 52 15.11 -13.09 -13.88
CA TYR A 52 15.37 -12.76 -12.50
C TYR A 52 16.87 -12.83 -12.22
N LYS A 53 17.34 -11.98 -11.33
CA LYS A 53 18.71 -12.00 -10.79
C LYS A 53 18.67 -11.69 -9.31
N GLN A 54 19.77 -11.97 -8.60
CA GLN A 54 19.90 -11.58 -7.20
C GLN A 54 19.75 -10.06 -7.07
N CYS A 55 18.94 -9.62 -6.10
CA CYS A 55 18.73 -8.22 -5.79
C CYS A 55 20.06 -7.44 -5.65
N GLU A 56 20.11 -6.24 -6.23
CA GLU A 56 21.30 -5.36 -6.20
C GLU A 56 21.41 -4.52 -4.92
N TYR A 57 20.48 -4.67 -3.97
CA TYR A 57 20.56 -3.94 -2.71
C TYR A 57 21.66 -4.51 -1.83
N GLU A 58 22.48 -3.60 -1.29
CA GLU A 58 23.54 -3.90 -0.32
C GLU A 58 23.17 -3.34 1.05
N PHE A 59 23.23 -4.19 2.06
CA PHE A 59 23.02 -3.79 3.45
C PHE A 59 24.25 -3.04 3.99
N SER A 60 24.10 -2.34 5.11
CA SER A 60 25.21 -1.63 5.76
C SER A 60 26.39 -2.52 6.18
N ASN A 61 26.18 -3.82 6.26
CA ASN A 61 27.22 -4.82 6.55
C ASN A 61 27.98 -5.30 5.29
N GLY A 62 27.74 -4.68 4.13
CA GLY A 62 28.37 -5.03 2.84
C GLY A 62 27.83 -6.32 2.22
N ARG A 63 26.82 -6.98 2.81
CA ARG A 63 26.19 -8.15 2.23
C ARG A 63 25.09 -7.73 1.25
N ARG A 64 24.97 -8.46 0.15
CA ARG A 64 23.88 -8.29 -0.80
C ARG A 64 22.63 -9.06 -0.40
N CYS A 65 21.47 -8.49 -0.71
CA CYS A 65 20.20 -9.18 -0.58
C CYS A 65 20.18 -10.46 -1.43
N LEU A 66 19.65 -11.56 -0.88
CA LEU A 66 19.56 -12.85 -1.56
C LEU A 66 18.23 -13.03 -2.32
N GLU A 67 17.28 -12.11 -2.14
CA GLU A 67 15.97 -12.21 -2.79
C GLU A 67 16.08 -12.02 -4.30
N PRO A 68 15.26 -12.74 -5.09
CA PRO A 68 15.15 -12.50 -6.52
C PRO A 68 14.61 -11.10 -6.82
N SER A 69 15.17 -10.50 -7.86
CA SER A 69 14.74 -9.24 -8.45
C SER A 69 14.50 -9.46 -9.94
N PRO A 70 13.48 -8.80 -10.54
CA PRO A 70 13.39 -8.74 -11.99
C PRO A 70 14.67 -8.17 -12.59
N LYS A 71 15.05 -8.71 -13.75
CA LYS A 71 16.20 -8.26 -14.53
C LYS A 71 15.72 -7.16 -15.49
N TYR A 72 15.91 -5.91 -15.11
CA TYR A 72 15.67 -4.75 -15.97
C TYR A 72 16.95 -4.35 -16.69
N ASP A 73 16.85 -4.04 -17.99
CA ASP A 73 17.93 -3.43 -18.75
C ASP A 73 17.91 -1.91 -18.51
N ALA A 74 18.98 -1.38 -17.93
CA ALA A 74 19.11 0.05 -17.62
C ALA A 74 18.96 0.98 -18.84
N LYS A 75 19.15 0.47 -20.07
CA LYS A 75 18.99 1.26 -21.30
C LYS A 75 17.57 1.19 -21.89
N LYS A 76 16.78 0.19 -21.52
CA LYS A 76 15.52 -0.13 -22.20
C LYS A 76 14.30 -0.04 -21.27
N ASP A 77 14.49 -0.34 -19.99
CA ASP A 77 13.39 -0.50 -19.04
C ASP A 77 13.46 0.54 -17.93
N TYR A 78 12.32 1.18 -17.65
CA TYR A 78 12.13 1.98 -16.43
C TYR A 78 11.84 1.03 -15.26
N GLY A 79 12.88 0.47 -14.65
CA GLY A 79 12.75 -0.45 -13.52
C GLY A 79 13.97 -0.48 -12.60
N SER A 80 13.78 -0.90 -11.35
CA SER A 80 14.86 -1.10 -10.39
C SER A 80 15.23 -2.58 -10.29
N ASN A 81 16.51 -2.91 -10.31
CA ASN A 81 17.03 -4.26 -10.07
C ASN A 81 17.04 -4.64 -8.57
N TYR A 82 16.02 -4.19 -7.86
CA TYR A 82 15.78 -4.50 -6.46
C TYR A 82 14.60 -5.46 -6.33
N CYS A 83 14.66 -6.34 -5.33
CA CYS A 83 13.49 -7.15 -4.97
C CYS A 83 12.33 -6.23 -4.55
N PHE A 84 11.12 -6.77 -4.48
CA PHE A 84 9.91 -6.02 -4.18
C PHE A 84 10.05 -5.12 -2.94
N GLU A 85 10.58 -5.67 -1.85
CA GLU A 85 10.74 -4.92 -0.59
C GLU A 85 11.73 -3.77 -0.72
N HIS A 86 12.91 -4.02 -1.30
CA HIS A 86 13.92 -2.97 -1.45
C HIS A 86 13.57 -1.94 -2.52
N SER A 87 12.81 -2.32 -3.55
CA SER A 87 12.25 -1.38 -4.53
C SER A 87 11.27 -0.42 -3.84
N ARG A 88 10.32 -0.98 -3.07
CA ARG A 88 9.37 -0.22 -2.26
C ARG A 88 10.06 0.67 -1.24
N GLN A 89 11.02 0.15 -0.48
CA GLN A 89 11.76 0.93 0.51
C GLN A 89 12.53 2.09 -0.14
N THR A 90 13.22 1.84 -1.25
CA THR A 90 13.95 2.88 -1.99
C THR A 90 13.00 3.95 -2.52
N GLN A 91 11.82 3.56 -3.03
CA GLN A 91 10.79 4.49 -3.47
C GLN A 91 10.25 5.33 -2.31
N LEU A 92 10.02 4.74 -1.14
CA LEU A 92 9.58 5.46 0.07
C LEU A 92 10.63 6.46 0.56
N ILE A 93 11.92 6.10 0.52
CA ILE A 93 13.00 7.01 0.89
C ILE A 93 13.07 8.19 -0.10
N LYS A 94 12.98 7.92 -1.40
CA LYS A 94 12.97 8.94 -2.46
C LYS A 94 11.78 9.88 -2.32
N THR A 95 10.57 9.35 -2.13
CA THR A 95 9.36 10.18 -1.96
C THR A 95 9.44 11.04 -0.70
N LYS A 96 9.86 10.49 0.45
CA LYS A 96 10.06 11.27 1.69
C LYS A 96 11.07 12.41 1.52
N SER A 97 12.18 12.14 0.85
CA SER A 97 13.23 13.14 0.62
C SER A 97 12.83 14.19 -0.43
N THR A 98 11.90 13.88 -1.34
CA THR A 98 11.29 14.88 -2.24
C THR A 98 10.22 15.70 -1.53
N ILE A 99 9.35 15.07 -0.74
CA ILE A 99 8.28 15.76 0.00
C ILE A 99 8.86 16.76 1.00
N GLY A 100 9.92 16.40 1.72
CA GLY A 100 10.58 17.35 2.64
C GLY A 100 11.23 18.57 1.96
N LYS A 101 11.39 18.55 0.63
CA LYS A 101 11.86 19.70 -0.16
C LYS A 101 10.71 20.58 -0.65
N LEU A 102 9.49 20.07 -0.67
CA LEU A 102 8.31 20.85 -0.99
C LEU A 102 7.84 21.53 0.30
N VAL A 103 7.82 22.86 0.30
CA VAL A 103 7.18 23.61 1.39
C VAL A 103 5.68 23.27 1.34
N PRO A 104 5.09 22.67 2.39
CA PRO A 104 3.66 22.42 2.41
C PRO A 104 2.93 23.76 2.27
N VAL A 105 2.08 23.90 1.26
CA VAL A 105 1.19 25.05 1.16
C VAL A 105 0.13 24.88 2.26
N GLU A 106 0.04 25.85 3.17
CA GLU A 106 -1.05 25.89 4.14
C GLU A 106 -2.35 26.21 3.40
N THR A 107 -3.14 25.17 3.13
CA THR A 107 -4.52 25.30 2.66
C THR A 107 -5.48 25.19 3.84
N THR A 108 -6.70 25.71 3.67
CA THR A 108 -7.78 25.54 4.64
C THR A 108 -7.97 24.08 5.03
N GLU A 109 -7.89 23.15 4.08
CA GLU A 109 -7.98 21.72 4.33
C GLU A 109 -6.84 21.19 5.20
N THR A 110 -5.59 21.59 4.96
CA THR A 110 -4.43 21.15 5.78
C THR A 110 -4.52 21.68 7.22
N LEU A 111 -5.02 22.90 7.40
CA LEU A 111 -5.27 23.50 8.71
C LEU A 111 -6.40 22.75 9.45
N LEU A 112 -7.49 22.43 8.77
CA LEU A 112 -8.58 21.65 9.37
C LEU A 112 -8.12 20.25 9.80
N HIS A 113 -7.26 19.59 8.99
CA HIS A 113 -6.68 18.30 9.36
C HIS A 113 -5.76 18.38 10.59
N SER A 114 -4.94 19.44 10.73
CA SER A 114 -4.08 19.60 11.91
C SER A 114 -4.89 19.90 13.18
N LEU A 115 -6.01 20.60 13.05
CA LEU A 115 -6.93 20.94 14.14
C LEU A 115 -7.88 19.78 14.53
N ALA A 116 -7.99 18.72 13.73
CA ALA A 116 -8.93 17.61 13.96
C ALA A 116 -8.73 16.91 15.32
N HIS A 117 -7.51 16.89 15.85
CA HIS A 117 -7.20 16.28 17.16
C HIS A 117 -7.58 17.16 18.36
N HIS A 118 -7.89 18.44 18.14
CA HIS A 118 -8.32 19.36 19.18
C HIS A 118 -9.83 19.28 19.46
N VAL A 119 -10.58 18.58 18.60
CA VAL A 119 -12.00 18.31 18.82
C VAL A 119 -12.13 17.07 19.72
N LYS A 120 -12.38 17.30 21.01
CA LYS A 120 -12.82 16.22 21.91
C LYS A 120 -14.24 15.83 21.51
N VAL A 121 -14.38 14.72 20.79
CA VAL A 121 -15.68 14.06 20.67
C VAL A 121 -15.88 13.25 21.93
N ASP A 122 -16.74 13.73 22.83
CA ASP A 122 -17.16 12.94 23.98
C ASP A 122 -17.74 11.62 23.47
N LYS A 123 -17.14 10.52 23.93
CA LYS A 123 -17.62 9.16 23.65
C LYS A 123 -18.96 8.96 24.35
N VAL A 124 -20.05 9.37 23.71
CA VAL A 124 -21.39 8.95 24.10
C VAL A 124 -21.44 7.42 23.93
N LYS A 125 -21.66 6.72 25.04
CA LYS A 125 -21.79 5.25 25.11
C LYS A 125 -22.71 4.76 23.99
N GLN A 126 -22.15 3.89 23.16
CA GLN A 126 -22.84 3.13 22.12
C GLN A 126 -24.07 2.42 22.70
N HIS A 127 -25.26 2.82 22.26
CA HIS A 127 -26.46 2.00 22.35
C HIS A 127 -27.13 1.94 20.96
N TYR A 128 -27.00 0.75 20.37
CA TYR A 128 -27.87 0.11 19.36
C TYR A 128 -28.12 0.80 18.00
N MET A 129 -27.56 0.14 16.97
CA MET A 129 -28.04 -0.08 15.59
C MET A 129 -28.77 1.03 14.81
N GLY A 130 -28.17 1.37 13.67
CA GLY A 130 -28.90 1.59 12.42
C GLY A 130 -29.61 2.93 12.25
N ASN A 131 -28.86 3.96 11.85
CA ASN A 131 -29.13 4.72 10.62
C ASN A 131 -28.16 5.91 10.51
N SER A 132 -27.66 6.13 9.30
CA SER A 132 -26.80 7.25 8.93
C SER A 132 -27.57 8.57 9.08
N THR A 133 -27.39 9.24 10.20
CA THR A 133 -27.79 10.65 10.37
C THR A 133 -26.55 11.48 10.75
N PRO A 134 -26.41 12.72 10.25
CA PRO A 134 -25.25 13.55 10.55
C PRO A 134 -25.12 13.77 12.05
N LEU A 135 -23.88 13.68 12.57
CA LEU A 135 -23.56 13.91 13.97
C LEU A 135 -24.01 15.32 14.38
N LYS A 136 -24.98 15.39 15.31
CA LYS A 136 -25.39 16.65 15.93
C LYS A 136 -24.28 17.09 16.90
N ILE A 137 -23.63 18.20 16.59
CA ILE A 137 -22.70 18.88 17.50
C ILE A 137 -23.57 19.44 18.62
N THR A 138 -23.35 18.99 19.86
CA THR A 138 -23.97 19.60 21.04
C THR A 138 -22.93 20.50 21.67
N VAL A 139 -23.15 21.81 21.57
CA VAL A 139 -22.39 22.81 22.33
C VAL A 139 -22.92 22.73 23.76
N HIS A 140 -22.04 22.50 24.72
CA HIS A 140 -22.40 22.59 26.13
C HIS A 140 -22.65 24.08 26.43
N GLU A 141 -23.89 24.41 26.81
CA GLU A 141 -24.26 25.74 27.29
C GLU A 141 -23.78 25.83 28.75
N ASP A 142 -22.50 26.17 28.94
CA ASP A 142 -22.04 26.69 30.21
C ASP A 142 -22.43 28.19 30.24
N ASP A 143 -23.42 28.49 31.10
CA ASP A 143 -23.82 29.81 31.57
C ASP A 143 -22.60 30.71 31.85
N ASP A 144 -22.33 31.68 30.99
CA ASP A 144 -21.66 32.94 31.35
C ASP A 144 -22.15 34.01 30.36
N ASP A 145 -23.07 34.86 30.84
CA ASP A 145 -23.56 36.05 30.16
C ASP A 145 -22.40 37.02 29.88
N THR A 146 -21.77 36.87 28.71
CA THR A 146 -21.00 37.97 28.11
C THR A 146 -21.50 38.19 26.69
N ASP A 147 -22.30 39.24 26.50
CA ASP A 147 -22.64 39.79 25.19
C ASP A 147 -21.34 40.20 24.47
N VAL A 148 -20.80 39.31 23.64
CA VAL A 148 -19.75 39.65 22.70
C VAL A 148 -20.39 40.15 21.41
N ASP A 149 -20.38 41.47 21.22
CA ASP A 149 -20.81 42.10 19.97
C ASP A 149 -19.78 41.77 18.87
N VAL A 150 -20.00 40.64 18.18
CA VAL A 150 -19.17 40.23 17.05
C VAL A 150 -19.57 41.07 15.84
N VAL A 151 -18.92 42.22 15.68
CA VAL A 151 -18.93 42.94 14.41
C VAL A 151 -18.13 42.11 13.41
N THR A 152 -18.81 41.25 12.64
CA THR A 152 -18.24 40.57 11.47
C THR A 152 -17.86 41.64 10.44
N PRO A 153 -16.56 41.83 10.12
CA PRO A 153 -16.19 42.67 9.00
C PRO A 153 -16.52 41.88 7.73
N SER A 154 -17.53 42.33 6.99
CA SER A 154 -17.78 41.84 5.64
C SER A 154 -16.65 42.34 4.74
N VAL A 155 -15.68 41.47 4.46
CA VAL A 155 -14.67 41.71 3.41
C VAL A 155 -15.14 41.05 2.12
N ASP A 156 -15.34 41.87 1.09
CA ASP A 156 -15.75 41.43 -0.25
C ASP A 156 -14.55 40.74 -0.95
N PRO A 157 -14.69 39.49 -1.44
CA PRO A 157 -13.57 38.75 -2.03
C PRO A 157 -13.06 39.30 -3.37
N PHE A 158 -13.70 40.32 -3.96
CA PHE A 158 -13.36 40.84 -5.29
C PHE A 158 -13.20 42.38 -5.35
N GLY A 159 -12.86 43.03 -4.23
CA GLY A 159 -12.45 44.44 -4.20
C GLY A 159 -11.00 44.66 -4.59
#